data_AF-A0A813HTD4-F1
#
_entry.id   AF-A0A813HTD4-F1
#
_cell.length_a   1.000
_cell.length_b   1.000
_cell.length_c   1.000
_cell.angle_alpha   90.00
_cell.angle_beta   90.00
_cell.angle_gamma   90.00
#
_symmetry.space_group_name_H-M   'P 1'
#
loop_
_entity.id
_entity.type
_entity.pdbx_description
1 polymer ?
#
loop_
_entity_poly.entity_id
_entity_poly.type
_entity_poly.pdbx_seq_one_letter_code
_entity_poly.pdbx_strand_id
1 'polypeptide(L)'
;MRMGPILFVSDFAHLGSAAPPRSLCRLGLALPVLDFLQLGPSSSLRGFCQPGSSLSVMGKYHYSANGAYSAYDDVNKRVEFYVSNYRAMSMIHKTVGTVDYIGGSLHGNWYADTVIHRSDQRLKKNIQPLVEYFDAQAAQTGNIDGAAWVLRNLRPVTYNFRRGSEVKAQRFGFIAQELEKTLPEVVRTSSEDQMKGVNYQDLIAVLTSSMQSLNARFEKTHEKTESSGDRLAAVELGLKRVQEGLEKLEAKAAESKTSNKTLEARLATVEAWMRLR
;
A
#
# COMPACT_ATOMS: atom_id res chain seq x y z
N MET A 1 -64.21 -30.23 -9.83
CA MET A 1 -64.31 -28.90 -10.46
C MET A 1 -63.20 -28.03 -9.88
N ARG A 2 -62.25 -27.63 -10.73
CA ARG A 2 -61.07 -26.83 -10.39
C ARG A 2 -61.46 -25.36 -10.60
N MET A 3 -61.78 -24.65 -9.53
CA MET A 3 -61.95 -23.20 -9.54
C MET A 3 -60.59 -22.58 -9.23
N GLY A 4 -60.07 -21.73 -10.12
CA GLY A 4 -58.87 -20.93 -9.84
C GLY A 4 -59.26 -19.64 -9.12
N PRO A 5 -58.44 -19.11 -8.18
CA PRO A 5 -58.60 -17.75 -7.73
C PRO A 5 -57.34 -16.93 -8.07
N ILE A 6 -57.49 -15.97 -8.99
CA ILE A 6 -56.75 -14.72 -8.91
C ILE A 6 -57.72 -13.77 -8.21
N LEU A 7 -57.44 -13.46 -6.94
CA LEU A 7 -58.26 -12.55 -6.15
C LEU A 7 -57.71 -11.13 -6.35
N PHE A 8 -58.45 -10.30 -7.08
CA PHE A 8 -58.19 -8.87 -7.15
C PHE A 8 -58.94 -8.20 -6.00
N VAL A 9 -58.21 -7.69 -5.01
CA VAL A 9 -58.77 -6.83 -3.95
C VAL A 9 -58.44 -5.40 -4.31
N SER A 10 -59.46 -4.59 -4.54
CA SER A 10 -59.33 -3.19 -4.94
C SER A 10 -59.64 -2.20 -3.80
N ASP A 11 -59.92 -2.70 -2.59
CA ASP A 11 -60.36 -1.89 -1.44
C ASP A 11 -59.56 -2.18 -0.14
N PHE A 12 -59.65 -1.24 0.81
CA PHE A 12 -58.93 -1.23 2.09
C PHE A 12 -59.13 -2.51 2.92
N ALA A 13 -58.05 -3.24 3.16
CA ALA A 13 -58.03 -4.39 4.07
C ALA A 13 -57.51 -3.96 5.47
N HIS A 14 -58.40 -3.81 6.44
CA HIS A 14 -58.03 -3.66 7.86
C HIS A 14 -57.74 -5.03 8.49
N LEU A 15 -56.47 -5.41 8.63
CA LEU A 15 -56.08 -6.55 9.47
C LEU A 15 -55.94 -6.07 10.92
N GLY A 16 -56.96 -6.34 11.75
CA GLY A 16 -56.95 -6.06 13.18
C GLY A 16 -55.92 -6.88 13.96
N SER A 17 -55.43 -6.34 15.08
CA SER A 17 -54.26 -6.85 15.85
C SER A 17 -54.49 -8.14 16.67
N ALA A 18 -55.52 -8.94 16.39
CA ALA A 18 -55.97 -9.99 17.30
C ALA A 18 -56.27 -11.34 16.62
N ALA A 19 -55.23 -11.97 16.06
CA ALA A 19 -55.18 -13.43 15.95
C ALA A 19 -53.71 -13.87 15.80
N PRO A 20 -53.19 -14.79 16.63
CA PRO A 20 -51.89 -15.40 16.35
C PRO A 20 -52.08 -16.44 15.23
N PRO A 21 -51.50 -16.29 14.03
CA PRO A 21 -51.53 -17.34 13.03
C PRO A 21 -50.56 -18.46 13.45
N ARG A 22 -51.00 -19.33 14.35
CA ARG A 22 -50.26 -20.54 14.74
C ARG A 22 -50.39 -21.69 13.73
N SER A 23 -51.01 -21.47 12.56
CA SER A 23 -51.06 -22.49 11.52
C SER A 23 -51.06 -21.86 10.13
N LEU A 24 -49.97 -22.11 9.41
CA LEU A 24 -49.72 -21.99 7.96
C LEU A 24 -50.83 -21.34 7.11
N CYS A 25 -50.71 -20.03 6.86
CA CYS A 25 -51.08 -19.48 5.57
C CYS A 25 -49.80 -19.36 4.72
N ARG A 26 -49.47 -20.41 3.97
CA ARG A 26 -48.67 -20.20 2.75
C ARG A 26 -49.57 -19.44 1.78
N LEU A 27 -49.47 -18.11 1.77
CA LEU A 27 -49.98 -17.30 0.66
C LEU A 27 -49.09 -17.60 -0.54
N GLY A 28 -49.39 -18.69 -1.23
CA GLY A 28 -48.65 -19.17 -2.40
C GLY A 28 -48.95 -18.41 -3.69
N LEU A 29 -49.48 -17.19 -3.62
CA LEU A 29 -49.86 -16.40 -4.79
C LEU A 29 -49.39 -14.96 -4.61
N ALA A 30 -48.70 -14.43 -5.61
CA ALA A 30 -48.36 -13.02 -5.72
C ALA A 30 -49.67 -12.23 -5.67
N LEU A 31 -49.93 -11.55 -4.56
CA LEU A 31 -51.01 -10.59 -4.44
C LEU A 31 -50.50 -9.26 -4.99
N PRO A 32 -50.93 -8.80 -6.19
CA PRO A 32 -50.70 -7.44 -6.60
C PRO A 32 -51.64 -6.55 -5.78
N VAL A 33 -51.15 -6.09 -4.61
CA VAL A 33 -51.85 -5.06 -3.84
C VAL A 33 -51.45 -3.71 -4.44
N LEU A 34 -52.40 -3.09 -5.14
CA LEU A 34 -52.21 -1.80 -5.83
C LEU A 34 -52.40 -0.58 -4.90
N ASP A 35 -52.62 -0.81 -3.60
CA ASP A 35 -52.97 0.24 -2.63
C ASP A 35 -52.29 0.08 -1.24
N PHE A 36 -52.50 1.06 -0.35
CA PHE A 36 -51.90 1.13 0.98
C PHE A 36 -52.44 0.04 1.94
N LEU A 37 -51.65 -1.01 2.19
CA LEU A 37 -51.90 -1.92 3.30
C LEU A 37 -51.43 -1.30 4.63
N GLN A 38 -52.34 -0.67 5.38
CA GLN A 38 -52.04 -0.14 6.70
C GLN A 38 -52.12 -1.24 7.77
N LEU A 39 -51.07 -2.05 7.86
CA LEU A 39 -50.87 -2.90 9.04
C LEU A 39 -50.68 -1.98 10.25
N GLY A 40 -51.47 -2.18 11.31
CA GLY A 40 -51.38 -1.36 12.53
C GLY A 40 -49.94 -1.31 13.09
N PRO A 41 -49.60 -0.29 13.90
CA PRO A 41 -48.22 0.06 14.27
C PRO A 41 -47.41 -1.01 15.05
N SER A 42 -47.97 -2.19 15.34
CA SER A 42 -47.38 -3.20 16.24
C SER A 42 -47.38 -4.66 15.73
N SER A 43 -47.60 -4.92 14.44
CA SER A 43 -47.53 -6.31 13.94
C SER A 43 -46.08 -6.81 13.90
N SER A 44 -45.69 -7.64 14.87
CA SER A 44 -44.37 -8.27 14.91
C SER A 44 -44.33 -9.47 13.94
N LEU A 45 -43.80 -9.27 12.73
CA LEU A 45 -43.50 -10.34 11.78
C LEU A 45 -42.20 -11.06 12.21
N ARG A 46 -42.26 -11.77 13.34
CA ARG A 46 -41.18 -12.64 13.81
C ARG A 46 -41.11 -13.89 12.92
N GLY A 47 -40.44 -13.78 11.78
CA GLY A 47 -39.90 -14.93 11.03
C GLY A 47 -40.56 -15.31 9.70
N PHE A 48 -41.42 -14.49 9.08
CA PHE A 48 -42.16 -14.90 7.87
C PHE A 48 -42.09 -13.97 6.63
N CYS A 49 -41.23 -12.95 6.61
CA CYS A 49 -40.99 -12.20 5.37
C CYS A 49 -39.80 -12.80 4.64
N GLN A 50 -40.04 -13.86 3.87
CA GLN A 50 -39.10 -14.25 2.82
C GLN A 50 -39.46 -13.40 1.60
N PRO A 51 -38.67 -12.37 1.25
CA PRO A 51 -38.91 -11.66 0.00
C PRO A 51 -38.83 -12.67 -1.16
N GLY A 52 -39.79 -12.60 -2.08
CA GLY A 52 -39.79 -13.43 -3.28
C GLY A 52 -38.57 -13.14 -4.18
N SER A 53 -38.49 -13.79 -5.33
CA SER A 53 -37.36 -13.66 -6.27
C SER A 53 -37.17 -12.25 -6.88
N SER A 54 -38.13 -11.35 -6.70
CA SER A 54 -38.11 -9.98 -7.20
C SER A 54 -38.76 -9.01 -6.22
N LEU A 55 -38.07 -8.69 -5.13
CA LEU A 55 -38.45 -7.57 -4.26
C LEU A 55 -37.83 -6.28 -4.81
N SER A 56 -38.67 -5.33 -5.22
CA SER A 56 -38.26 -3.95 -5.53
C SER A 56 -38.80 -3.04 -4.44
N VAL A 57 -37.92 -2.34 -3.73
CA VAL A 57 -38.29 -1.43 -2.65
C VAL A 57 -38.13 0.00 -3.14
N MET A 58 -39.22 0.76 -3.17
CA MET A 58 -39.19 2.20 -3.36
C MET A 58 -39.23 2.89 -1.99
N GLY A 59 -38.24 3.73 -1.68
CA GLY A 59 -38.16 4.47 -0.42
C GLY A 59 -37.35 3.76 0.69
N LYS A 60 -37.85 3.82 1.93
CA LYS A 60 -37.14 3.32 3.13
C LYS A 60 -37.71 1.99 3.60
N TYR A 61 -36.84 1.00 3.80
CA TYR A 61 -37.18 -0.26 4.45
C TYR A 61 -36.66 -0.26 5.89
N HIS A 62 -37.57 -0.16 6.86
CA HIS A 62 -37.25 -0.15 8.28
C HIS A 62 -37.08 -1.58 8.83
N TYR A 63 -35.92 -1.86 9.41
CA TYR A 63 -35.63 -3.14 10.08
C TYR A 63 -36.09 -3.17 11.55
N SER A 64 -36.18 -2.00 12.20
CA SER A 64 -36.59 -1.84 13.60
C SER A 64 -37.11 -0.42 13.87
N ALA A 65 -37.91 -0.26 14.92
CA ALA A 65 -38.35 1.06 15.42
C ALA A 65 -37.17 1.99 15.79
N ASN A 66 -35.99 1.44 16.07
CA ASN A 66 -34.81 2.19 16.53
C ASN A 66 -34.02 2.88 15.39
N GLY A 67 -34.68 3.33 14.32
CA GLY A 67 -34.03 4.08 13.24
C GLY A 67 -33.00 3.27 12.45
N ALA A 68 -33.14 1.94 12.42
CA ALA A 68 -32.37 1.08 11.54
C ALA A 68 -33.18 0.84 10.26
N TYR A 69 -32.69 1.33 9.13
CA TYR A 69 -33.36 1.22 7.84
C TYR A 69 -32.38 1.22 6.67
N SER A 70 -32.81 0.65 5.54
CA SER A 70 -32.14 0.85 4.26
C SER A 70 -32.96 1.78 3.39
N ALA A 71 -32.30 2.56 2.54
CA ALA A 71 -32.95 3.48 1.63
C ALA A 71 -32.27 3.43 0.26
N TYR A 72 -33.08 3.56 -0.79
CA TYR A 72 -32.59 3.81 -2.13
C TYR A 72 -32.87 5.28 -2.50
N ASP A 73 -31.81 6.00 -2.85
CA ASP A 73 -31.86 7.36 -3.38
C ASP A 73 -31.73 7.29 -4.90
N ASP A 74 -32.85 7.49 -5.60
CA ASP A 74 -32.92 7.42 -7.06
C ASP A 74 -32.19 8.57 -7.75
N VAL A 75 -32.06 9.73 -7.08
CA VAL A 75 -31.40 10.92 -7.64
C VAL A 75 -29.90 10.70 -7.72
N ASN A 76 -29.31 10.19 -6.64
CA ASN A 76 -27.86 9.96 -6.55
C ASN A 76 -27.45 8.51 -6.87
N LYS A 77 -28.40 7.66 -7.27
CA LYS A 77 -28.21 6.22 -7.54
C LYS A 77 -27.42 5.54 -6.42
N ARG A 78 -27.91 5.70 -5.19
CA ARG A 78 -27.24 5.28 -3.97
C ARG A 78 -28.12 4.38 -3.12
N VAL A 79 -27.53 3.30 -2.61
CA VAL A 79 -28.13 2.44 -1.57
C VAL A 79 -27.46 2.78 -0.25
N GLU A 80 -28.24 3.11 0.78
CA GLU A 80 -27.73 3.47 2.10
C GLU A 80 -28.29 2.58 3.19
N PHE A 81 -27.45 2.26 4.18
CA PHE A 81 -27.81 1.51 5.36
C PHE A 81 -27.58 2.37 6.60
N TYR A 82 -28.66 2.58 7.35
CA TYR A 82 -28.68 3.36 8.57
C TYR A 82 -28.85 2.46 9.78
N VAL A 83 -28.12 2.76 10.85
CA VAL A 83 -28.27 2.16 12.17
C VAL A 83 -28.39 3.30 13.18
N SER A 84 -29.50 3.34 13.93
CA SER A 84 -29.79 4.43 14.87
C SER A 84 -29.70 5.83 14.23
N ASN A 85 -30.17 5.96 13.00
CA ASN A 85 -30.10 7.17 12.16
C ASN A 85 -28.69 7.62 11.73
N TYR A 86 -27.63 6.85 12.04
CA TYR A 86 -26.29 7.08 11.48
C TYR A 86 -26.08 6.23 10.23
N ARG A 87 -25.52 6.82 9.17
CA ARG A 87 -25.20 6.10 7.93
C ARG A 87 -24.00 5.19 8.15
N ALA A 88 -24.25 3.90 8.34
CA ALA A 88 -23.21 2.90 8.57
C ALA A 88 -22.48 2.55 7.26
N MET A 89 -23.23 2.36 6.18
CA MET A 89 -22.71 1.96 4.87
C MET A 89 -23.49 2.66 3.76
N SER A 90 -22.81 2.98 2.68
CA SER A 90 -23.41 3.44 1.43
C SER A 90 -22.77 2.71 0.26
N MET A 91 -23.54 2.45 -0.78
CA MET A 91 -23.06 2.00 -2.08
C MET A 91 -23.57 2.98 -3.12
N ILE A 92 -22.67 3.54 -3.91
CA ILE A 92 -22.96 4.50 -4.97
C ILE A 92 -22.62 3.88 -6.32
N HIS A 93 -23.47 4.16 -7.30
CA HIS A 93 -23.13 4.00 -8.70
C HIS A 93 -23.25 5.35 -9.38
N LYS A 94 -22.14 5.90 -9.87
CA LYS A 94 -22.13 7.20 -10.55
C LYS A 94 -21.40 7.08 -11.88
N THR A 95 -22.06 7.45 -12.95
CA THR A 95 -21.42 7.59 -14.26
C THR A 95 -20.94 9.02 -14.42
N VAL A 96 -19.64 9.23 -14.61
CA VAL A 96 -19.05 10.53 -14.95
C VAL A 96 -18.38 10.41 -16.31
N GLY A 97 -18.99 11.00 -17.34
CA GLY A 97 -18.56 10.81 -18.73
C GLY A 97 -18.73 9.34 -19.15
N THR A 98 -17.64 8.70 -19.55
CA THR A 98 -17.61 7.28 -19.96
C THR A 98 -17.15 6.33 -18.84
N VAL A 99 -16.99 6.83 -17.61
CA VAL A 99 -16.44 6.06 -16.48
C VAL A 99 -17.53 5.82 -15.45
N ASP A 100 -17.81 4.55 -15.18
CA ASP A 100 -18.70 4.12 -14.10
C ASP A 100 -17.91 3.96 -12.80
N TYR A 101 -18.32 4.73 -11.79
CA TYR A 101 -17.81 4.66 -10.44
C TYR A 101 -18.76 3.84 -9.59
N ILE A 102 -18.35 2.63 -9.25
CA ILE A 102 -19.02 1.79 -8.25
C ILE A 102 -18.19 1.89 -6.97
N GLY A 103 -18.80 2.36 -5.89
CA GLY A 103 -18.09 2.57 -4.64
C GLY A 103 -19.03 2.77 -3.47
N GLY A 104 -18.53 3.37 -2.40
CA GLY A 104 -19.32 3.55 -1.19
C GLY A 104 -18.48 4.02 -0.01
N SER A 105 -19.10 4.69 0.95
CA SER A 105 -18.49 4.95 2.25
C SER A 105 -18.91 3.87 3.25
N LEU A 106 -17.92 3.37 4.00
CA LEU A 106 -18.06 2.41 5.08
C LEU A 106 -17.57 3.05 6.38
N HIS A 107 -18.47 3.31 7.34
CA HIS A 107 -18.14 3.95 8.61
C HIS A 107 -18.06 2.94 9.75
N GLY A 108 -17.21 3.20 10.74
CA GLY A 108 -17.06 2.38 11.95
C GLY A 108 -15.95 1.33 11.84
N ASN A 109 -15.92 0.40 12.81
CA ASN A 109 -14.93 -0.67 12.87
C ASN A 109 -15.47 -1.92 12.15
N TRP A 110 -14.68 -2.47 11.23
CA TRP A 110 -15.04 -3.65 10.45
C TRP A 110 -13.96 -4.71 10.63
N TYR A 111 -14.39 -5.92 11.00
CA TYR A 111 -13.52 -7.08 11.08
C TYR A 111 -13.70 -7.91 9.81
N ALA A 112 -12.63 -8.00 9.00
CA ALA A 112 -12.57 -8.84 7.82
C ALA A 112 -11.39 -9.78 7.96
N ASP A 113 -11.63 -11.08 7.84
CA ASP A 113 -10.57 -12.10 7.95
C ASP A 113 -9.67 -12.10 6.71
N THR A 114 -10.24 -11.86 5.53
CA THR A 114 -9.48 -11.76 4.28
C THR A 114 -10.12 -10.74 3.35
N VAL A 115 -9.29 -9.89 2.74
CA VAL A 115 -9.68 -8.96 1.68
C VAL A 115 -8.95 -9.35 0.40
N ILE A 116 -9.70 -9.70 -0.65
CA ILE A 116 -9.14 -10.12 -1.94
C ILE A 116 -9.34 -8.99 -2.95
N HIS A 117 -8.24 -8.49 -3.51
CA HIS A 117 -8.24 -7.47 -4.56
C HIS A 117 -8.15 -8.12 -5.94
N ARG A 118 -9.07 -7.80 -6.86
CA ARG A 118 -9.01 -8.28 -8.25
C ARG A 118 -7.90 -7.55 -8.99
N SER A 119 -6.88 -8.29 -9.45
CA SER A 119 -5.66 -7.72 -10.04
C SER A 119 -5.23 -8.44 -11.35
N ASP A 120 -6.20 -9.02 -12.06
CA ASP A 120 -5.99 -9.75 -13.33
C ASP A 120 -5.37 -8.84 -14.41
N GLN A 121 -4.45 -9.39 -15.20
CA GLN A 121 -3.77 -8.65 -16.29
C GLN A 121 -4.76 -8.10 -17.32
N ARG A 122 -5.88 -8.80 -17.59
CA ARG A 122 -6.91 -8.37 -18.55
C ARG A 122 -7.62 -7.08 -18.15
N LEU A 123 -7.54 -6.72 -16.86
CA LEU A 123 -8.11 -5.49 -16.32
C LEU A 123 -7.14 -4.31 -16.38
N LYS A 124 -5.90 -4.52 -16.83
CA LYS A 124 -4.81 -3.53 -16.78
C LYS A 124 -4.33 -3.17 -18.19
N LYS A 125 -3.86 -1.92 -18.33
CA LYS A 125 -3.22 -1.38 -19.54
C LYS A 125 -1.97 -0.59 -19.12
N ASN A 126 -1.02 -0.37 -20.04
CA ASN A 126 0.21 0.40 -19.80
C ASN A 126 1.05 -0.13 -18.62
N ILE A 127 1.27 -1.45 -18.58
CA ILE A 127 2.05 -2.10 -17.52
C ILE A 127 3.54 -1.86 -17.80
N GLN A 128 4.23 -1.20 -16.87
CA GLN A 128 5.67 -0.94 -16.94
C GLN A 128 6.35 -1.19 -15.58
N PRO A 129 7.65 -1.49 -15.54
CA PRO A 129 8.42 -1.59 -14.31
C PRO A 129 8.38 -0.28 -13.50
N LEU A 130 8.21 -0.40 -12.17
CA LEU A 130 8.03 0.76 -11.31
C LEU A 130 9.32 1.61 -11.17
N VAL A 131 10.48 0.97 -11.27
CA VAL A 131 11.79 1.66 -11.27
C VAL A 131 11.90 2.62 -12.46
N GLU A 132 11.56 2.15 -13.66
CA GLU A 132 11.59 2.95 -14.89
C GLU A 132 10.61 4.14 -14.83
N TYR A 133 9.43 3.93 -14.25
CA TYR A 133 8.47 5.00 -14.02
C TYR A 133 9.04 6.09 -13.10
N PHE A 134 9.67 5.70 -11.98
CA PHE A 134 10.25 6.67 -11.06
C PHE A 134 11.50 7.34 -11.62
N ASP A 135 12.33 6.63 -12.39
CA ASP A 135 13.50 7.22 -13.04
C ASP A 135 13.07 8.26 -14.07
N ALA A 136 12.00 8.01 -14.82
CA ALA A 136 11.42 9.00 -15.74
C ALA A 136 10.87 10.25 -15.01
N GLN A 137 10.30 10.08 -13.82
CA GLN A 137 9.84 11.20 -12.97
C GLN A 137 11.01 11.97 -12.35
N ALA A 138 12.05 11.27 -11.88
CA ALA A 138 13.23 11.89 -11.30
C ALA A 138 14.07 12.64 -12.33
N ALA A 139 14.13 12.16 -13.58
CA ALA A 139 14.80 12.85 -14.68
C ALA A 139 14.23 14.26 -14.91
N GLN A 140 12.92 14.46 -14.72
CA GLN A 140 12.28 15.77 -14.83
C GLN A 140 12.69 16.75 -13.72
N THR A 141 13.09 16.22 -12.55
CA THR A 141 13.56 17.01 -11.40
C THR A 141 15.09 17.04 -11.29
N GLY A 142 15.81 16.53 -12.28
CA GLY A 142 17.27 16.49 -12.30
C GLY A 142 17.90 15.46 -11.36
N ASN A 143 17.11 14.50 -10.85
CA ASN A 143 17.62 13.39 -10.05
C ASN A 143 17.91 12.17 -10.92
N ILE A 144 18.99 11.47 -10.56
CA ILE A 144 19.54 10.34 -11.32
C ILE A 144 18.89 9.01 -10.88
N ASP A 145 18.14 9.02 -9.78
CA ASP A 145 17.58 7.82 -9.17
C ASP A 145 16.20 8.07 -8.60
N GLY A 146 15.19 7.58 -9.30
CA GLY A 146 13.81 7.75 -8.94
C GLY A 146 13.43 7.06 -7.64
N ALA A 147 13.87 5.82 -7.47
CA ALA A 147 13.46 5.00 -6.34
C ALA A 147 13.97 5.55 -4.99
N ALA A 148 15.26 5.95 -4.90
CA ALA A 148 15.74 6.60 -3.68
C ALA A 148 15.21 8.03 -3.53
N TRP A 149 14.95 8.73 -4.64
CA TRP A 149 14.32 10.06 -4.58
C TRP A 149 12.94 9.98 -3.92
N VAL A 150 12.11 9.01 -4.30
CA VAL A 150 10.79 8.80 -3.68
C VAL A 150 10.96 8.55 -2.18
N LEU A 151 11.81 7.60 -1.77
CA LEU A 151 12.01 7.30 -0.34
C LEU A 151 12.48 8.50 0.48
N ARG A 152 13.36 9.33 -0.07
CA ARG A 152 13.88 10.53 0.62
C ARG A 152 12.80 11.58 0.86
N ASN A 153 11.82 11.66 -0.03
CA ASN A 153 10.73 12.62 0.09
C ASN A 153 9.52 12.08 0.87
N LEU A 154 9.46 10.78 1.13
CA LEU A 154 8.43 10.21 2.00
C LEU A 154 8.73 10.59 3.45
N ARG A 155 7.80 11.34 4.06
CA ARG A 155 7.88 11.73 5.47
C ARG A 155 6.83 10.98 6.30
N PRO A 156 7.19 9.87 6.96
CA PRO A 156 6.30 9.23 7.91
C PRO A 156 6.11 10.13 9.15
N VAL A 157 4.88 10.22 9.64
CA VAL A 157 4.54 11.05 10.80
C VAL A 157 3.71 10.26 11.82
N THR A 158 3.72 10.74 13.06
CA THR A 158 2.78 10.34 14.10
C THR A 158 1.64 11.35 14.19
N TYR A 159 0.43 10.88 14.51
CA TYR A 159 -0.71 11.76 14.71
C TYR A 159 -1.78 11.12 15.60
N ASN A 160 -2.64 11.98 16.14
CA ASN A 160 -3.87 11.61 16.82
C ASN A 160 -5.05 12.27 16.09
N PHE A 161 -6.17 11.57 16.00
CA PHE A 161 -7.38 12.16 15.43
C PHE A 161 -7.95 13.23 16.36
N ARG A 162 -8.48 14.31 15.78
CA ARG A 162 -9.13 15.38 16.56
C ARG A 162 -10.51 14.97 17.10
N ARG A 163 -11.20 14.05 16.41
CA ARG A 163 -12.55 13.56 16.72
C ARG A 163 -12.68 12.09 16.32
N GLY A 164 -13.64 11.37 16.91
CA GLY A 164 -13.93 9.97 16.61
C GLY A 164 -13.56 9.00 17.74
N SER A 165 -13.76 7.71 17.49
CA SER A 165 -13.43 6.62 18.44
C SER A 165 -11.93 6.47 18.69
N GLU A 166 -11.08 6.97 17.78
CA GLU A 166 -9.63 6.76 17.81
C GLU A 166 -8.81 7.98 18.32
N VAL A 167 -9.44 8.98 18.93
CA VAL A 167 -8.75 10.21 19.38
C VAL A 167 -7.61 9.93 20.38
N LYS A 168 -7.80 8.92 21.24
CA LYS A 168 -6.85 8.56 22.30
C LYS A 168 -5.70 7.68 21.80
N ALA A 169 -5.82 7.10 20.61
CA ALA A 169 -4.80 6.21 20.05
C ALA A 169 -3.82 7.02 19.21
N GLN A 170 -2.53 6.93 19.52
CA GLN A 170 -1.48 7.47 18.66
C GLN A 170 -1.32 6.56 17.44
N ARG A 171 -1.34 7.15 16.24
CA ARG A 171 -1.20 6.44 14.98
C ARG A 171 0.05 6.88 14.23
N PHE A 172 0.50 6.02 13.34
CA PHE A 172 1.59 6.29 12.40
C PHE A 172 1.01 6.30 10.98
N GLY A 173 1.53 7.15 10.11
CA GLY A 173 1.11 7.19 8.71
C GLY A 173 1.69 8.37 7.95
N PHE A 174 0.96 8.83 6.95
CA PHE A 174 1.37 9.94 6.08
C PHE A 174 0.29 11.02 6.01
N ILE A 175 0.73 12.26 5.77
CA ILE A 175 -0.15 13.38 5.47
C ILE A 175 -0.42 13.35 3.96
N ALA A 176 -1.70 13.21 3.58
CA ALA A 176 -2.10 13.06 2.18
C ALA A 176 -1.61 14.23 1.29
N GLN A 177 -1.64 15.46 1.78
CA GLN A 177 -1.22 16.66 1.05
C GLN A 177 0.29 16.72 0.78
N GLU A 178 1.09 16.08 1.64
CA GLU A 178 2.54 15.99 1.44
C GLU A 178 2.86 14.87 0.46
N LEU A 179 2.17 13.73 0.63
CA LEU A 179 2.30 12.59 -0.26
C LEU A 179 1.86 12.92 -1.68
N GLU A 180 0.84 13.76 -1.86
CA GLU A 180 0.36 14.16 -3.18
C GLU A 180 1.41 14.93 -4.00
N LYS A 181 2.31 15.66 -3.34
CA LYS A 181 3.39 16.39 -4.03
C LYS A 181 4.45 15.45 -4.61
N THR A 182 4.59 14.26 -4.03
CA THR A 182 5.64 13.30 -4.37
C THR A 182 5.10 12.12 -5.17
N LEU A 183 3.95 11.59 -4.75
CA LEU A 183 3.23 10.45 -5.31
C LEU A 183 1.72 10.78 -5.39
N PRO A 184 1.30 11.61 -6.36
CA PRO A 184 -0.11 12.00 -6.51
C PRO A 184 -1.03 10.80 -6.74
N GLU A 185 -0.54 9.73 -7.37
CA GLU A 185 -1.35 8.55 -7.72
C GLU A 185 -1.87 7.77 -6.51
N VAL A 186 -1.17 7.85 -5.37
CA VAL A 186 -1.53 7.16 -4.13
C VAL A 186 -2.62 7.92 -3.36
N VAL A 187 -2.87 9.18 -3.71
CA VAL A 187 -3.81 10.05 -3.01
C VAL A 187 -5.13 10.11 -3.78
N ARG A 188 -6.23 9.87 -3.08
CA ARG A 188 -7.59 9.97 -3.63
C ARG A 188 -8.30 11.14 -2.98
N THR A 189 -8.92 12.00 -3.80
CA THR A 189 -9.75 13.10 -3.30
C THR A 189 -11.22 12.70 -3.43
N SER A 190 -11.96 12.75 -2.32
CA SER A 190 -13.42 12.53 -2.35
C SER A 190 -14.11 13.68 -3.08
N SER A 191 -14.99 13.36 -4.02
CA SER A 191 -15.75 14.38 -4.76
C SER A 191 -16.81 15.07 -3.90
N GLU A 192 -17.32 14.40 -2.86
CA GLU A 192 -18.37 14.94 -1.97
C GLU A 192 -17.78 15.96 -0.98
N ASP A 193 -16.67 15.59 -0.32
CA ASP A 193 -16.21 16.30 0.88
C ASP A 193 -14.86 17.01 0.67
N GLN A 194 -14.26 16.88 -0.52
CA GLN A 194 -12.90 17.35 -0.85
C GLN A 194 -11.79 16.84 0.09
N MET A 195 -12.10 15.83 0.92
CA MET A 195 -11.14 15.19 1.80
C MET A 195 -10.21 14.30 1.00
N LYS A 196 -8.93 14.32 1.37
CA LYS A 196 -7.88 13.51 0.74
C LYS A 196 -7.60 12.27 1.59
N GLY A 197 -7.67 11.11 0.95
CA GLY A 197 -7.32 9.81 1.52
C GLY A 197 -6.06 9.25 0.86
N VAL A 198 -5.34 8.40 1.59
CA VAL A 198 -4.13 7.71 1.10
C VAL A 198 -4.46 6.24 0.85
N ASN A 199 -4.16 5.74 -0.33
CA ASN A 199 -4.22 4.31 -0.63
C ASN A 199 -2.95 3.61 -0.17
N TYR A 200 -2.92 3.20 1.11
CA TYR A 200 -1.76 2.52 1.69
C TYR A 200 -1.37 1.21 0.98
N GLN A 201 -2.28 0.59 0.22
CA GLN A 201 -1.98 -0.65 -0.49
C GLN A 201 -0.99 -0.42 -1.64
N ASP A 202 -1.08 0.72 -2.31
CA ASP A 202 -0.18 1.06 -3.42
C ASP A 202 1.25 1.33 -2.92
N LEU A 203 1.39 1.81 -1.67
CA LEU A 203 2.70 2.04 -1.06
C LEU A 203 3.52 0.75 -0.90
N ILE A 204 2.89 -0.41 -0.81
CA ILE A 204 3.61 -1.69 -0.70
C ILE A 204 4.48 -1.89 -1.94
N ALA A 205 3.92 -1.71 -3.14
CA ALA A 205 4.67 -1.86 -4.39
C ALA A 205 5.81 -0.83 -4.52
N VAL A 206 5.55 0.42 -4.11
CA VAL A 206 6.55 1.50 -4.09
C VAL A 206 7.72 1.15 -3.16
N LEU A 207 7.42 0.71 -1.95
CA LEU A 207 8.43 0.31 -0.96
C LEU A 207 9.21 -0.92 -1.43
N THR A 208 8.55 -1.92 -2.04
CA THR A 208 9.22 -3.09 -2.60
C THR A 208 10.20 -2.71 -3.70
N SER A 209 9.77 -1.89 -4.67
CA SER A 209 10.64 -1.43 -5.75
C SER A 209 11.82 -0.61 -5.24
N SER A 210 11.58 0.23 -4.23
CA SER A 210 12.64 1.01 -3.59
C SER A 210 13.63 0.13 -2.81
N MET A 211 13.14 -0.88 -2.10
CA MET A 211 13.98 -1.86 -1.40
C MET A 211 14.83 -2.69 -2.38
N GLN A 212 14.25 -3.12 -3.51
CA GLN A 212 14.99 -3.79 -4.57
C GLN A 212 16.12 -2.91 -5.13
N SER A 213 15.82 -1.63 -5.36
CA SER A 213 16.80 -0.65 -5.84
C SER A 213 17.91 -0.39 -4.82
N LEU A 214 17.58 -0.33 -3.53
CA LEU A 214 18.55 -0.22 -2.43
C LEU A 214 19.43 -1.47 -2.32
N ASN A 215 18.86 -2.68 -2.40
CA ASN A 215 19.63 -3.92 -2.36
C ASN A 215 20.60 -4.02 -3.53
N ALA A 216 20.18 -3.65 -4.75
CA ALA A 216 21.07 -3.64 -5.91
C ALA A 216 22.25 -2.65 -5.74
N ARG A 217 22.05 -1.55 -5.03
CA ARG A 217 23.12 -0.60 -4.70
C ARG A 217 24.03 -1.10 -3.60
N PHE A 218 23.44 -1.76 -2.60
CA PHE A 218 24.19 -2.39 -1.52
C PHE A 218 25.16 -3.42 -2.09
N GLU A 219 24.69 -4.28 -3.00
CA GLU A 219 25.53 -5.30 -3.67
C GLU A 219 26.70 -4.65 -4.44
N LYS A 220 26.41 -3.66 -5.30
CA LYS A 220 27.46 -2.94 -6.05
C LYS A 220 28.47 -2.24 -5.15
N THR A 221 28.04 -1.78 -3.98
CA THR A 221 28.93 -1.12 -3.02
C THR A 221 29.77 -2.16 -2.27
N HIS A 222 29.19 -3.31 -1.95
CA HIS A 222 29.87 -4.44 -1.35
C HIS A 222 30.98 -4.96 -2.27
N GLU A 223 30.68 -5.22 -3.54
CA GLU A 223 31.66 -5.64 -4.56
C GLU A 223 32.84 -4.66 -4.68
N LYS A 224 32.57 -3.35 -4.69
CA LYS A 224 33.63 -2.32 -4.70
C LYS A 224 34.48 -2.34 -3.44
N THR A 225 33.86 -2.61 -2.30
CA THR A 225 34.55 -2.66 -1.00
C THR A 225 35.46 -3.89 -0.93
N GLU A 226 34.99 -5.05 -1.39
CA GLU A 226 35.81 -6.26 -1.50
C GLU A 226 36.98 -6.07 -2.47
N SER A 227 36.72 -5.56 -3.68
CA SER A 227 37.77 -5.29 -4.66
C SER A 227 38.81 -4.27 -4.14
N SER A 228 38.37 -3.27 -3.37
CA SER A 228 39.28 -2.33 -2.72
C SER A 228 40.09 -2.99 -1.61
N GLY A 229 39.49 -3.90 -0.84
CA GLY A 229 40.18 -4.73 0.16
C GLY A 229 41.27 -5.61 -0.46
N ASP A 230 40.97 -6.28 -1.57
CA ASP A 230 41.96 -7.10 -2.29
C ASP A 230 43.12 -6.26 -2.84
N ARG A 231 42.82 -5.06 -3.34
CA ARG A 231 43.85 -4.11 -3.79
C ARG A 231 44.73 -3.64 -2.64
N LEU A 232 44.16 -3.38 -1.47
CA LEU A 232 44.92 -3.00 -0.28
C LEU A 232 45.82 -4.15 0.18
N ALA A 233 45.32 -5.38 0.23
CA ALA A 233 46.12 -6.56 0.57
C ALA A 233 47.29 -6.77 -0.43
N ALA A 234 47.05 -6.56 -1.73
CA ALA A 234 48.09 -6.63 -2.75
C ALA A 234 49.16 -5.54 -2.58
N VAL A 235 48.75 -4.31 -2.27
CA VAL A 235 49.66 -3.19 -2.00
C VAL A 235 50.48 -3.43 -0.74
N GLU A 236 49.88 -3.94 0.34
CA GLU A 236 50.58 -4.30 1.57
C GLU A 236 51.66 -5.37 1.32
N LEU A 237 51.35 -6.39 0.51
CA LEU A 237 52.31 -7.44 0.16
C LEU A 237 53.44 -6.89 -0.73
N GLY A 238 53.12 -5.99 -1.66
CA GLY A 238 54.10 -5.26 -2.46
C GLY A 238 55.04 -4.41 -1.60
N LEU A 239 54.49 -3.68 -0.61
CA LEU A 239 55.25 -2.88 0.36
C LEU A 239 56.21 -3.74 1.17
N LYS A 240 55.77 -4.91 1.65
CA LYS A 240 56.66 -5.86 2.35
C LYS A 240 57.82 -6.31 1.46
N ARG A 241 57.56 -6.65 0.19
CA ARG A 241 58.64 -7.02 -0.76
C ARG A 241 59.62 -5.88 -1.02
N VAL A 242 59.13 -4.65 -1.10
CA VAL A 242 59.99 -3.46 -1.27
C VAL A 242 60.84 -3.25 -0.03
N GLN A 243 60.26 -3.39 1.17
CA GLN A 243 61.01 -3.32 2.43
C GLN A 243 62.11 -4.39 2.50
N GLU A 244 61.78 -5.65 2.23
CA GLU A 244 62.76 -6.75 2.17
C GLU A 244 63.85 -6.51 1.10
N GLY A 245 63.47 -5.93 -0.04
CA GLY A 245 64.42 -5.55 -1.09
C GLY A 245 65.35 -4.43 -0.64
N LEU A 246 64.84 -3.44 0.09
CA LEU A 246 65.62 -2.35 0.65
C LEU A 246 66.64 -2.88 1.68
N GLU A 247 66.21 -3.73 2.61
CA GLU A 247 67.09 -4.36 3.61
C GLU A 247 68.24 -5.14 2.94
N LYS A 248 67.95 -5.90 1.88
CA LYS A 248 68.97 -6.64 1.12
C LYS A 248 69.95 -5.71 0.41
N LEU A 249 69.48 -4.59 -0.14
CA LEU A 249 70.34 -3.61 -0.80
C LEU A 249 71.23 -2.88 0.21
N GLU A 250 70.67 -2.51 1.37
CA GLU A 250 71.44 -1.92 2.48
C GLU A 250 72.54 -2.88 2.96
N ALA A 251 72.24 -4.18 3.10
CA ALA A 251 73.23 -5.19 3.45
C ALA A 251 74.35 -5.30 2.41
N LYS A 252 74.02 -5.35 1.11
CA LYS A 252 75.03 -5.38 0.02
C LYS A 252 75.86 -4.10 -0.03
N ALA A 253 75.25 -2.95 0.21
CA ALA A 253 75.96 -1.67 0.26
C ALA A 253 76.96 -1.64 1.44
N ALA A 254 76.57 -2.17 2.60
CA ALA A 254 77.46 -2.31 3.74
C ALA A 254 78.65 -3.24 3.44
N GLU A 255 78.40 -4.39 2.79
CA GLU A 255 79.43 -5.35 2.39
C GLU A 255 80.39 -4.79 1.32
N SER A 256 79.87 -4.09 0.32
CA SER A 256 80.72 -3.41 -0.68
C SER A 256 81.60 -2.33 -0.04
N LYS A 257 81.07 -1.61 0.95
CA LYS A 257 81.82 -0.59 1.70
C LYS A 257 82.94 -1.19 2.54
N THR A 258 82.74 -2.37 3.15
CA THR A 258 83.83 -3.07 3.84
C THR A 258 84.87 -3.60 2.86
N SER A 259 84.46 -4.25 1.76
CA SER A 259 85.40 -4.70 0.71
C SER A 259 86.24 -3.55 0.14
N ASN A 260 85.64 -2.38 -0.13
CA ASN A 260 86.39 -1.21 -0.59
C ASN A 260 87.43 -0.75 0.44
N LYS A 261 87.07 -0.67 1.73
CA LYS A 261 88.06 -0.35 2.79
C LYS A 261 89.22 -1.35 2.82
N THR A 262 88.94 -2.65 2.64
CA THR A 262 89.98 -3.68 2.63
C THR A 262 90.89 -3.56 1.40
N LEU A 263 90.32 -3.23 0.24
CA LEU A 263 91.07 -2.97 -0.99
C LEU A 263 91.94 -1.72 -0.86
N GLU A 264 91.40 -0.63 -0.32
CA GLU A 264 92.16 0.60 -0.02
C GLU A 264 93.35 0.29 0.92
N ALA A 265 93.14 -0.51 1.97
CA ALA A 265 94.21 -0.91 2.87
C ALA A 265 95.31 -1.75 2.16
N ARG A 266 94.91 -2.67 1.27
CA ARG A 266 95.86 -3.46 0.47
C ARG A 266 96.60 -2.60 -0.54
N LEU A 267 95.92 -1.66 -1.18
CA LEU A 267 96.53 -0.72 -2.14
C LEU A 267 97.59 0.14 -1.44
N ALA A 268 97.28 0.69 -0.27
CA ALA A 268 98.22 1.45 0.54
C ALA A 268 99.47 0.63 0.92
N THR A 269 99.30 -0.67 1.19
CA THR A 269 100.42 -1.58 1.50
C THR A 269 101.29 -1.83 0.27
N VAL A 270 100.68 -2.00 -0.91
CA VAL A 270 101.39 -2.19 -2.18
C VAL A 270 102.11 -0.90 -2.62
N GLU A 271 101.47 0.26 -2.47
CA GLU A 271 102.12 1.56 -2.72
C GLU A 271 103.32 1.80 -1.81
N ALA A 272 103.23 1.40 -0.53
CA ALA A 272 104.36 1.44 0.39
C ALA A 272 105.52 0.53 -0.06
N TRP A 273 105.20 -0.67 -0.57
CA TRP A 273 106.19 -1.58 -1.16
C TRP A 273 106.84 -1.04 -2.43
N MET A 274 106.07 -0.38 -3.30
CA MET A 274 106.62 0.23 -4.52
C MET A 274 107.51 1.44 -4.24
N ARG A 275 107.25 2.20 -3.17
CA ARG A 275 108.11 3.33 -2.76
C ARG A 275 109.45 2.91 -2.15
N LEU A 276 109.59 1.65 -1.74
CA LEU A 276 110.81 1.09 -1.14
C LEU A 276 111.77 0.45 -2.17
N ARG A 277 111.44 0.53 -3.46
CA ARG A 277 112.23 0.00 -4.57
C ARG A 277 112.72 1.15 -5.45
#